data_AF-A0A9D9M0I6-F1
#
_entry.id   AF-A0A9D9M0I6-F1
#
_cell.length_a   1.000
_cell.length_b   1.000
_cell.length_c   1.000
_cell.angle_alpha   90.00
_cell.angle_beta   90.00
_cell.angle_gamma   90.00
#
_symmetry.space_group_name_H-M   'P 1'
#
loop_
_entity.id
_entity.type
_entity.pdbx_description
1 polymer ?
#
loop_
_entity_poly.entity_id
_entity_poly.type
_entity_poly.pdbx_seq_one_letter_code
_entity_poly.pdbx_strand_id
1 'polypeptide(L)'
;VMKWLIITDSNGTENVKEIDLFLKSKKQKTDIFVATEENTNIDRIIKSEIVFKKFFKNIDGVTHCIISDYNIICRYQAAIYLFGFFYGKNIPLFIARNETDEASTLSIIKKYKNVRMFKTQKLLQETINKELHLFEEEEKRSVARQKLFKKGLPFTPDEFSIMIAENRPEECNLFLQAGMSPDVRDSAGTPMICYAARYNKKDIVSWLAQNGANINAVSKDRGYSAVMDAVWKKNEEIVELLVSLGCDLNIISKDGQSVLVLAIGNGNENICRTLIQGGANPRIKDHMGMSAYDYAKLFKKENIIKLMEEHEK
;
A
#
# COMPACT_ATOMS: atom_id res chain seq x y z
N VAL A 1 -1.81 -1.18 18.43
CA VAL A 1 -1.26 -2.18 19.37
C VAL A 1 -2.08 -3.41 19.17
N MET A 2 -1.47 -4.42 18.54
CA MET A 2 -2.15 -5.66 18.21
C MET A 2 -2.76 -6.26 19.46
N LYS A 3 -4.05 -6.57 19.33
CA LYS A 3 -4.82 -7.27 20.33
C LYS A 3 -4.98 -8.71 19.87
N TRP A 4 -4.41 -9.63 20.65
CA TRP A 4 -4.45 -11.06 20.41
C TRP A 4 -5.52 -11.68 21.29
N LEU A 5 -6.36 -12.55 20.73
CA LEU A 5 -7.31 -13.35 21.47
C LEU A 5 -6.84 -14.79 21.51
N ILE A 6 -6.71 -15.38 22.68
CA ILE A 6 -6.39 -16.81 22.84
C ILE A 6 -7.66 -17.54 23.26
N ILE A 7 -8.10 -18.51 22.47
CA ILE A 7 -9.25 -19.38 22.75
C ILE A 7 -8.72 -20.72 23.30
N THR A 8 -9.21 -21.09 24.49
CA THR A 8 -8.85 -22.32 25.20
C THR A 8 -10.06 -22.99 25.83
N ASP A 9 -9.96 -24.28 26.16
CA ASP A 9 -10.89 -24.91 27.11
C ASP A 9 -10.34 -24.84 28.55
N SER A 10 -11.09 -25.40 29.50
CA SER A 10 -10.70 -25.47 30.92
C SER A 10 -9.46 -26.35 31.18
N ASN A 11 -9.07 -27.20 30.22
CA ASN A 11 -8.00 -28.18 30.38
C ASN A 11 -6.66 -27.66 29.79
N GLY A 12 -6.70 -26.75 28.81
CA GLY A 12 -5.52 -26.18 28.14
C GLY A 12 -4.77 -25.06 28.88
N THR A 13 -4.96 -24.92 30.20
CA THR A 13 -4.51 -23.74 30.96
C THR A 13 -2.98 -23.54 30.99
N GLU A 14 -2.17 -24.60 30.88
CA GLU A 14 -0.70 -24.49 30.83
C GLU A 14 -0.21 -23.96 29.48
N ASN A 15 -0.70 -24.53 28.37
CA ASN A 15 -0.34 -24.11 27.01
C ASN A 15 -0.68 -22.63 26.76
N VAL A 16 -1.81 -22.16 27.30
CA VAL A 16 -2.24 -20.76 27.20
C VAL A 16 -1.29 -19.83 27.96
N LYS A 17 -0.85 -20.22 29.17
CA LYS A 17 0.09 -19.41 29.96
C LYS A 17 1.41 -19.21 29.22
N GLU A 18 1.92 -20.24 28.55
CA GLU A 18 3.15 -20.13 27.78
C GLU A 18 3.01 -19.20 26.57
N ILE A 19 1.92 -19.31 25.81
CA ILE A 19 1.64 -18.44 24.65
C ILE A 19 1.42 -16.99 25.11
N ASP A 20 0.68 -16.80 26.21
CA ASP A 20 0.44 -15.48 26.80
C ASP A 20 1.75 -14.83 27.28
N LEU A 21 2.61 -15.59 27.97
CA LEU A 21 3.93 -15.11 28.41
C LEU A 21 4.82 -14.76 27.21
N PHE A 22 4.80 -15.58 26.16
CA PHE A 22 5.52 -15.33 24.91
C PHE A 22 5.06 -14.03 24.24
N LEU A 23 3.75 -13.82 24.07
CA LEU A 23 3.21 -12.60 23.44
C LEU A 23 3.46 -11.36 24.31
N LYS A 24 3.35 -11.49 25.64
CA LYS A 24 3.71 -10.41 26.59
C LYS A 24 5.20 -10.05 26.50
N SER A 25 6.09 -11.02 26.33
CA SER A 25 7.53 -10.77 26.12
C SER A 25 7.80 -9.93 24.86
N LYS A 26 6.90 -10.00 23.88
CA LYS A 26 6.91 -9.22 22.63
C LYS A 26 6.10 -7.93 22.71
N LYS A 27 5.71 -7.50 23.92
CA LYS A 27 4.90 -6.29 24.19
C LYS A 27 3.53 -6.28 23.51
N GLN A 28 2.99 -7.46 23.20
CA GLN A 28 1.66 -7.59 22.58
C GLN A 28 0.57 -7.65 23.64
N LYS A 29 -0.61 -7.10 23.33
CA LYS A 29 -1.77 -7.18 24.22
C LYS A 29 -2.50 -8.49 23.97
N THR A 30 -2.79 -9.23 25.04
CA THR A 30 -3.45 -10.54 24.99
C THR A 30 -4.71 -10.52 25.85
N ASP A 31 -5.81 -11.00 25.28
CA ASP A 31 -7.02 -11.37 25.99
C ASP A 31 -7.21 -12.88 25.88
N ILE A 32 -7.63 -13.52 26.98
CA ILE A 32 -7.86 -14.97 27.03
C ILE A 32 -9.36 -15.21 27.12
N PHE A 33 -9.87 -16.05 26.22
CA PHE A 33 -11.25 -16.53 26.22
C PHE A 33 -11.27 -18.03 26.51
N VAL A 34 -11.84 -18.40 27.65
CA VAL A 34 -12.02 -19.80 28.05
C VAL A 34 -13.41 -20.25 27.59
N ALA A 35 -13.45 -21.15 26.60
CA ALA A 35 -14.65 -21.82 26.14
C ALA A 35 -15.06 -22.90 27.14
N THR A 36 -16.25 -22.75 27.72
CA THR A 36 -16.85 -23.70 28.68
C THR A 36 -18.34 -23.82 28.38
N GLU A 37 -18.92 -25.01 28.53
CA GLU A 37 -20.34 -25.25 28.22
C GLU A 37 -21.31 -24.33 28.98
N GLU A 38 -20.96 -23.92 30.21
CA GLU A 38 -21.82 -23.10 31.08
C GLU A 38 -21.80 -21.59 30.77
N ASN A 39 -20.62 -21.01 30.48
CA ASN A 39 -20.47 -19.57 30.25
C ASN A 39 -20.69 -19.12 28.80
N THR A 40 -20.81 -20.05 27.84
CA THR A 40 -20.76 -19.72 26.41
C THR A 40 -21.93 -20.24 25.60
N ASN A 41 -23.11 -20.40 26.21
CA ASN A 41 -24.32 -20.72 25.45
C ASN A 41 -24.64 -19.53 24.52
N ILE A 42 -24.33 -19.66 23.23
CA ILE A 42 -24.56 -18.61 22.22
C ILE A 42 -26.01 -18.15 22.26
N ASP A 43 -26.96 -19.05 22.50
CA ASP A 43 -28.37 -18.68 22.61
C ASP A 43 -28.62 -17.72 23.76
N ARG A 44 -27.92 -17.85 24.89
CA ARG A 44 -28.00 -16.89 26.00
C ARG A 44 -27.38 -15.54 25.62
N ILE A 45 -26.24 -15.57 24.90
CA ILE A 45 -25.55 -14.36 24.44
C ILE A 45 -26.45 -13.59 23.46
N ILE A 46 -27.08 -14.27 22.49
CA ILE A 46 -27.97 -13.64 21.50
C ILE A 46 -29.28 -13.16 22.13
N LYS A 47 -29.83 -13.89 23.13
CA LYS A 47 -31.10 -13.52 23.78
C LYS A 47 -31.01 -12.28 24.69
N SER A 48 -29.82 -11.89 25.14
CA SER A 48 -29.64 -10.71 25.99
C SER A 48 -28.78 -9.66 25.30
N GLU A 49 -29.38 -8.54 24.92
CA GLU A 49 -28.69 -7.44 24.25
C GLU A 49 -27.51 -6.89 25.07
N ILE A 50 -27.63 -6.88 26.40
CA ILE A 50 -26.58 -6.40 27.32
C ILE A 50 -25.39 -7.37 27.31
N VAL A 51 -25.64 -8.67 27.40
CA VAL A 51 -24.60 -9.71 27.38
C VAL A 51 -23.93 -9.75 26.01
N PHE A 52 -24.71 -9.65 24.94
CA PHE A 52 -24.21 -9.55 23.57
C PHE A 52 -23.29 -8.34 23.39
N LYS A 53 -23.74 -7.13 23.76
CA LYS A 53 -22.92 -5.91 23.64
C LYS A 53 -21.64 -5.99 24.46
N LYS A 54 -21.69 -6.56 25.67
CA LYS A 54 -20.51 -6.75 26.52
C LYS A 54 -19.52 -7.73 25.89
N PHE A 55 -20.01 -8.85 25.37
CA PHE A 55 -19.21 -9.84 24.65
C PHE A 55 -18.56 -9.24 23.40
N PHE A 56 -19.34 -8.55 22.56
CA PHE A 56 -18.85 -7.89 21.37
C PHE A 56 -17.83 -6.80 21.67
N LYS A 57 -18.05 -5.98 22.71
CA LYS A 57 -17.11 -4.94 23.11
C LYS A 57 -15.74 -5.52 23.52
N ASN A 58 -15.71 -6.73 24.08
CA ASN A 58 -14.47 -7.41 24.43
C ASN A 58 -13.73 -7.94 23.20
N ILE A 59 -14.47 -8.36 22.17
CA ILE A 59 -13.91 -8.93 20.92
C ILE A 59 -13.63 -7.84 19.87
N ASP A 60 -14.24 -6.67 20.03
CA ASP A 60 -14.01 -5.55 19.14
C ASP A 60 -12.56 -5.06 19.27
N GLY A 61 -11.93 -4.84 18.12
CA GLY A 61 -10.51 -4.52 18.02
C GLY A 61 -9.54 -5.70 18.14
N VAL A 62 -10.01 -6.95 18.27
CA VAL A 62 -9.12 -8.13 18.12
C VAL A 62 -8.55 -8.16 16.70
N THR A 63 -7.23 -8.31 16.62
CA THR A 63 -6.46 -8.28 15.36
C THR A 63 -5.98 -9.66 14.94
N HIS A 64 -5.73 -10.55 15.90
CA HIS A 64 -5.21 -11.90 15.68
C HIS A 64 -5.85 -12.85 16.69
N CYS A 65 -6.12 -14.08 16.28
CA CYS A 65 -6.74 -15.08 17.16
C CYS A 65 -5.94 -16.39 17.15
N ILE A 66 -5.64 -16.92 18.32
CA ILE A 66 -5.00 -18.22 18.52
C ILE A 66 -6.02 -19.17 19.14
N ILE A 67 -6.17 -20.35 18.56
CA ILE A 67 -6.95 -21.45 19.11
C ILE A 67 -5.95 -22.50 19.58
N SER A 68 -5.91 -22.74 20.88
CA SER A 68 -4.90 -23.59 21.53
C SER A 68 -5.05 -25.07 21.20
N ASP A 69 -6.27 -25.53 20.92
CA ASP A 69 -6.54 -26.89 20.46
C ASP A 69 -7.68 -26.88 19.44
N TYR A 70 -7.48 -27.56 18.31
CA TYR A 70 -8.49 -27.77 17.28
C TYR A 70 -9.80 -28.35 17.83
N ASN A 71 -9.73 -29.25 18.81
CA ASN A 71 -10.89 -29.91 19.41
C ASN A 71 -11.87 -28.91 20.07
N ILE A 72 -11.40 -27.73 20.45
CA ILE A 72 -12.23 -26.67 21.02
C ILE A 72 -13.27 -26.19 20.00
N ILE A 73 -12.89 -26.09 18.72
CA ILE A 73 -13.80 -25.71 17.64
C ILE A 73 -14.88 -26.78 17.49
N CYS A 74 -14.51 -28.07 17.55
CA CYS A 74 -15.47 -29.16 17.38
C CYS A 74 -16.42 -29.32 18.58
N ARG A 75 -15.95 -29.02 19.80
CA ARG A 75 -16.71 -29.24 21.04
C ARG A 75 -17.60 -28.07 21.42
N TYR A 76 -17.14 -26.83 21.24
CA TYR A 76 -17.83 -25.65 21.78
C TYR A 76 -18.44 -24.81 20.66
N GLN A 77 -19.77 -24.67 20.70
CA GLN A 77 -20.50 -23.85 19.71
C GLN A 77 -19.98 -22.41 19.65
N ALA A 78 -19.64 -21.81 20.80
CA ALA A 78 -19.04 -20.47 20.88
C ALA A 78 -17.72 -20.35 20.13
N ALA A 79 -16.88 -21.38 20.14
CA ALA A 79 -15.63 -21.39 19.39
C ALA A 79 -15.89 -21.47 17.88
N ILE A 80 -16.90 -22.21 17.43
CA ILE A 80 -17.35 -22.23 16.02
C ILE A 80 -17.82 -20.84 15.59
N TYR A 81 -18.64 -20.19 16.41
CA TYR A 81 -19.12 -18.84 16.14
C TYR A 81 -17.98 -17.83 16.04
N LEU A 82 -17.08 -17.82 17.02
CA LEU A 82 -15.90 -16.93 17.03
C LEU A 82 -15.00 -17.19 15.81
N PHE A 83 -14.76 -18.46 15.49
CA PHE A 83 -14.03 -18.84 14.28
C PHE A 83 -14.68 -18.26 13.03
N GLY A 84 -15.99 -18.46 12.84
CA GLY A 84 -16.73 -17.92 11.70
C GLY A 84 -16.75 -16.40 11.66
N PHE A 85 -16.90 -15.74 12.81
CA PHE A 85 -16.88 -14.28 12.93
C PHE A 85 -15.53 -13.68 12.54
N PHE A 86 -14.42 -14.21 13.08
CA PHE A 86 -13.07 -13.76 12.74
C PHE A 86 -12.70 -14.07 11.31
N TYR A 87 -13.16 -15.22 10.80
CA TYR A 87 -13.02 -15.55 9.39
C TYR A 87 -13.72 -14.52 8.49
N GLY A 88 -14.96 -14.16 8.80
CA GLY A 88 -15.71 -13.12 8.06
C GLY A 88 -15.06 -11.73 8.14
N LYS A 89 -14.40 -11.40 9.25
CA LYS A 89 -13.58 -10.19 9.41
C LYS A 89 -12.21 -10.27 8.74
N ASN A 90 -11.86 -11.41 8.13
CA ASN A 90 -10.55 -11.69 7.55
C ASN A 90 -9.39 -11.49 8.55
N ILE A 91 -9.62 -11.83 9.82
CA ILE A 91 -8.60 -11.82 10.88
C ILE A 91 -7.73 -13.09 10.75
N PRO A 92 -6.40 -13.00 10.94
CA PRO A 92 -5.54 -14.17 10.99
C PRO A 92 -5.90 -15.10 12.15
N LEU A 93 -6.14 -16.38 11.83
CA LEU A 93 -6.51 -17.43 12.76
C LEU A 93 -5.39 -18.47 12.82
N PHE A 94 -4.77 -18.63 13.99
CA PHE A 94 -3.73 -19.64 14.22
C PHE A 94 -4.31 -20.77 15.07
N ILE A 95 -4.23 -22.01 14.60
CA ILE A 95 -4.78 -23.17 15.30
C ILE A 95 -3.63 -24.11 15.65
N ALA A 96 -3.45 -24.38 16.93
CA ALA A 96 -2.57 -25.45 17.39
C ALA A 96 -3.32 -26.79 17.38
N ARG A 97 -2.61 -27.85 16.99
CA ARG A 97 -3.12 -29.23 16.88
C ARG A 97 -2.35 -30.15 17.82
N ASN A 98 -3.06 -31.10 18.45
CA ASN A 98 -2.47 -32.29 19.04
C ASN A 98 -2.44 -33.45 18.03
N GLU A 99 -1.44 -34.31 18.08
CA GLU A 99 -1.09 -35.27 17.02
C GLU A 99 -2.23 -36.23 16.62
N THR A 100 -3.23 -36.43 17.48
CA THR A 100 -4.23 -37.51 17.42
C THR A 100 -5.44 -37.29 16.49
N ASP A 101 -5.66 -36.13 15.88
CA ASP A 101 -6.95 -35.85 15.20
C ASP A 101 -7.04 -36.28 13.71
N GLU A 102 -8.13 -36.97 13.37
CA GLU A 102 -8.44 -37.54 12.05
C GLU A 102 -8.62 -36.52 10.91
N ALA A 103 -8.33 -36.97 9.69
CA ALA A 103 -8.01 -36.16 8.51
C ALA A 103 -9.20 -35.49 7.79
N SER A 104 -10.45 -35.83 8.09
CA SER A 104 -11.62 -35.47 7.27
C SER A 104 -12.08 -34.01 7.46
N THR A 105 -12.25 -33.55 8.70
CA THR A 105 -12.70 -32.18 9.02
C THR A 105 -11.62 -31.11 8.78
N LEU A 106 -10.34 -31.51 8.83
CA LEU A 106 -9.18 -30.64 8.53
C LEU A 106 -9.10 -30.22 7.06
N SER A 107 -9.69 -30.99 6.14
CA SER A 107 -9.62 -30.72 4.70
C SER A 107 -10.36 -29.44 4.30
N ILE A 108 -11.42 -29.07 5.03
CA ILE A 108 -12.22 -27.87 4.78
C ILE A 108 -11.47 -26.64 5.31
N ILE A 109 -10.91 -26.74 6.51
CA ILE A 109 -10.28 -25.61 7.20
C ILE A 109 -8.95 -25.19 6.55
N LYS A 110 -8.21 -26.15 5.98
CA LYS A 110 -6.99 -25.88 5.20
C LYS A 110 -7.23 -25.07 3.92
N LYS A 111 -8.48 -24.95 3.44
CA LYS A 111 -8.81 -24.15 2.24
C LYS A 111 -8.88 -22.65 2.53
N TYR A 112 -8.94 -22.25 3.80
CA TYR A 112 -9.08 -20.85 4.18
C TYR A 112 -7.72 -20.15 4.25
N LYS A 113 -7.53 -19.11 3.43
CA LYS A 113 -6.23 -18.42 3.27
C LYS A 113 -5.72 -17.75 4.55
N ASN A 114 -6.61 -17.29 5.43
CA ASN A 114 -6.29 -16.62 6.69
C ASN A 114 -6.22 -17.57 7.89
N VAL A 115 -6.36 -18.90 7.68
CA VAL A 115 -6.25 -19.90 8.74
C VAL A 115 -4.95 -20.68 8.59
N ARG A 116 -4.14 -20.71 9.65
CA ARG A 116 -2.89 -21.45 9.68
C ARG A 116 -2.91 -22.47 10.80
N MET A 117 -2.58 -23.72 10.48
CA MET A 117 -2.56 -24.82 11.43
C MET A 117 -1.13 -25.23 11.77
N PHE A 118 -0.84 -25.43 13.05
CA PHE A 118 0.49 -25.77 13.56
C PHE A 118 0.43 -27.09 14.31
N LYS A 119 1.38 -27.98 14.01
CA LYS A 119 1.49 -29.29 14.66
C LYS A 119 1.97 -29.18 16.11
N THR A 120 2.73 -28.13 16.43
CA THR A 120 3.30 -27.92 17.76
C THR A 120 3.23 -26.45 18.11
N GLN A 121 3.11 -26.16 19.41
CA GLN A 121 3.13 -24.79 19.93
C GLN A 121 4.47 -24.10 19.66
N LYS A 122 5.58 -24.84 19.67
CA LYS A 122 6.90 -24.31 19.34
C LYS A 122 6.95 -23.75 17.91
N LEU A 123 6.39 -24.47 16.93
CA LEU A 123 6.33 -24.02 15.54
C LEU A 123 5.44 -22.77 15.39
N LEU A 124 4.35 -22.70 16.15
CA LEU A 124 3.50 -21.51 16.21
C LEU A 124 4.28 -20.30 16.69
N GLN A 125 4.99 -20.41 17.82
CA GLN A 125 5.79 -19.33 18.39
C GLN A 125 6.91 -18.87 17.44
N GLU A 126 7.63 -19.81 16.82
CA GLU A 126 8.67 -19.51 15.84
C GLU A 126 8.11 -18.76 14.63
N THR A 127 6.94 -19.16 14.14
CA THR A 127 6.27 -18.50 13.00
C THR A 127 5.81 -17.10 13.36
N ILE A 128 5.13 -16.94 14.51
CA ILE A 128 4.73 -15.63 15.01
C ILE A 128 5.95 -14.73 15.16
N ASN A 129 7.07 -15.24 15.70
CA ASN A 129 8.28 -14.44 15.87
C ASN A 129 8.90 -14.00 14.53
N LYS A 130 8.87 -14.86 13.51
CA LYS A 130 9.35 -14.52 12.17
C LYS A 130 8.46 -13.47 11.49
N GLU A 131 7.14 -13.59 11.65
CA GLU A 131 6.16 -12.79 10.91
C GLU A 131 5.66 -11.56 11.69
N LEU A 132 6.08 -11.36 12.94
CA LEU A 132 5.59 -10.27 13.79
C LEU A 132 5.70 -8.90 13.11
N HIS A 133 6.79 -8.64 12.39
CA HIS A 133 7.00 -7.39 11.67
C HIS A 133 5.94 -7.14 10.59
N LEU A 134 5.54 -8.19 9.85
CA LEU A 134 4.49 -8.10 8.84
C LEU A 134 3.13 -7.78 9.48
N PHE A 135 2.83 -8.40 10.63
CA PHE A 135 1.61 -8.14 11.37
C PHE A 135 1.54 -6.69 11.88
N GLU A 136 2.67 -6.13 12.33
CA GLU A 136 2.75 -4.72 12.71
C GLU A 136 2.52 -3.77 11.53
N GLU A 137 3.05 -4.10 10.34
CA GLU A 137 2.81 -3.33 9.13
C GLU A 137 1.35 -3.40 8.66
N GLU A 138 0.75 -4.58 8.69
CA GLU A 138 -0.67 -4.77 8.36
C GLU A 138 -1.59 -4.04 9.34
N GLU A 139 -1.27 -4.04 10.64
CA GLU A 139 -2.02 -3.28 11.64
C GLU A 139 -1.95 -1.77 11.33
N LYS A 140 -0.75 -1.24 11.05
CA LYS A 140 -0.59 0.17 10.65
C LYS A 140 -1.43 0.50 9.43
N ARG A 141 -1.44 -0.38 8.42
CA ARG A 141 -2.30 -0.24 7.22
C ARG A 141 -3.78 -0.23 7.57
N SER A 142 -4.23 -1.16 8.42
CA SER A 142 -5.63 -1.24 8.84
C SER A 142 -6.08 0.02 9.60
N VAL A 143 -5.25 0.51 10.52
CA VAL A 143 -5.51 1.75 11.27
C VAL A 143 -5.57 2.96 10.32
N ALA A 144 -4.66 3.04 9.35
CA ALA A 144 -4.67 4.10 8.34
C ALA A 144 -5.95 4.06 7.49
N ARG A 145 -6.39 2.87 7.04
CA ARG A 145 -7.66 2.69 6.31
C ARG A 145 -8.88 3.10 7.13
N GLN A 146 -8.91 2.77 8.43
CA GLN A 146 -9.99 3.23 9.31
C GLN A 146 -10.01 4.75 9.46
N LYS A 147 -8.84 5.40 9.53
CA LYS A 147 -8.76 6.87 9.55
C LYS A 147 -9.28 7.48 8.24
N LEU A 148 -8.92 6.91 7.09
CA LEU A 148 -9.46 7.34 5.78
C LEU A 148 -10.99 7.22 5.76
N PHE A 149 -11.52 6.08 6.19
CA PHE A 149 -12.97 5.86 6.25
C PHE A 149 -13.67 6.87 7.16
N LYS A 150 -13.12 7.16 8.34
CA LYS A 150 -13.66 8.19 9.25
C LYS A 150 -13.62 9.60 8.67
N LYS A 151 -12.65 9.90 7.81
CA LYS A 151 -12.56 11.16 7.06
C LYS A 151 -13.49 11.20 5.84
N GLY A 152 -14.21 10.10 5.53
CA GLY A 152 -15.05 10.00 4.33
C GLY A 152 -14.26 9.84 3.03
N LEU A 153 -12.98 9.47 3.12
CA LEU A 153 -12.10 9.31 1.96
C LEU A 153 -12.09 7.84 1.52
N PRO A 154 -12.67 7.49 0.36
CA PRO A 154 -12.59 6.13 -0.15
C PRO A 154 -11.14 5.77 -0.48
N PHE A 155 -10.72 4.55 -0.15
CA PHE A 155 -9.37 4.06 -0.45
C PHE A 155 -9.26 3.63 -1.92
N THR A 156 -9.29 4.59 -2.84
CA THR A 156 -9.19 4.38 -4.29
C THR A 156 -8.05 5.22 -4.88
N PRO A 157 -7.48 4.80 -6.02
CA PRO A 157 -6.48 5.61 -6.72
C PRO A 157 -7.00 6.97 -7.20
N ASP A 158 -8.29 7.05 -7.57
CA ASP A 158 -8.92 8.29 -8.02
C ASP A 158 -9.05 9.30 -6.88
N GLU A 159 -9.43 8.87 -5.68
CA GLU A 159 -9.45 9.77 -4.52
C GLU A 159 -8.04 10.24 -4.16
N PHE A 160 -7.06 9.34 -4.25
CA PHE A 160 -5.67 9.69 -4.01
C PHE A 160 -5.17 10.74 -5.00
N SER A 161 -5.52 10.65 -6.28
CA SER A 161 -5.16 11.67 -7.28
C SER A 161 -5.80 13.03 -6.97
N ILE A 162 -7.05 13.06 -6.48
CA ILE A 162 -7.70 14.29 -6.03
C ILE A 162 -6.93 14.92 -4.85
N MET A 163 -6.56 14.14 -3.83
CA MET A 163 -5.77 14.65 -2.68
C MET A 163 -4.42 15.24 -3.12
N ILE A 164 -3.79 14.64 -4.14
CA ILE A 164 -2.58 15.17 -4.75
C ILE A 164 -2.85 16.52 -5.42
N ALA A 165 -3.89 16.63 -6.26
CA ALA A 165 -4.24 17.88 -6.94
C ALA A 165 -4.63 19.00 -5.98
N GLU A 166 -5.26 18.67 -4.84
CA GLU A 166 -5.63 19.62 -3.79
C GLU A 166 -4.45 20.05 -2.90
N ASN A 167 -3.27 19.45 -3.06
CA ASN A 167 -2.09 19.68 -2.22
C ASN A 167 -2.28 19.31 -0.73
N ARG A 168 -2.79 18.10 -0.47
CA ARG A 168 -3.08 17.58 0.87
C ARG A 168 -2.06 16.52 1.33
N PRO A 169 -0.86 16.91 1.81
CA PRO A 169 0.23 15.97 2.09
C PRO A 169 -0.08 15.01 3.24
N GLU A 170 -0.84 15.44 4.25
CA GLU A 170 -1.22 14.58 5.38
C GLU A 170 -2.10 13.42 4.92
N GLU A 171 -3.12 13.70 4.11
CA GLU A 171 -3.96 12.68 3.51
C GLU A 171 -3.16 11.80 2.56
N CYS A 172 -2.30 12.37 1.71
CA CYS A 172 -1.44 11.59 0.83
C CYS A 172 -0.58 10.57 1.60
N ASN A 173 0.03 11.00 2.71
CA ASN A 173 0.78 10.11 3.60
C ASN A 173 -0.11 9.02 4.21
N LEU A 174 -1.35 9.35 4.56
CA LEU A 174 -2.30 8.37 5.08
C LEU A 174 -2.67 7.30 4.03
N PHE A 175 -2.77 7.67 2.75
CA PHE A 175 -2.97 6.71 1.65
C PHE A 175 -1.80 5.73 1.53
N LEU A 176 -0.56 6.21 1.55
CA LEU A 176 0.62 5.33 1.52
C LEU A 176 0.70 4.43 2.77
N GLN A 177 0.44 4.98 3.96
CA GLN A 177 0.36 4.20 5.20
C GLN A 177 -0.72 3.13 5.15
N ALA A 178 -1.85 3.38 4.48
CA ALA A 178 -2.92 2.41 4.23
C ALA A 178 -2.54 1.31 3.21
N GLY A 179 -1.33 1.40 2.64
CA GLY A 179 -0.76 0.45 1.69
C GLY A 179 -1.03 0.79 0.22
N MET A 180 -1.38 2.04 -0.10
CA MET A 180 -1.45 2.48 -1.49
C MET A 180 -0.03 2.53 -2.05
N SER A 181 0.19 1.93 -3.22
CA SER A 181 1.48 2.02 -3.89
C SER A 181 1.73 3.46 -4.37
N PRO A 182 2.96 3.99 -4.24
CA PRO A 182 3.33 5.28 -4.84
C PRO A 182 3.25 5.25 -6.39
N ASP A 183 3.35 4.06 -6.99
CA ASP A 183 3.25 3.81 -8.44
C ASP A 183 1.83 3.58 -8.93
N VAL A 184 0.84 3.72 -8.05
CA VAL A 184 -0.55 3.52 -8.43
C VAL A 184 -0.96 4.49 -9.53
N ARG A 185 -1.92 4.07 -10.34
CA ARG A 185 -2.49 4.87 -11.43
C ARG A 185 -3.95 5.12 -11.14
N ASP A 186 -4.43 6.29 -11.52
CA ASP A 186 -5.87 6.58 -11.54
C ASP A 186 -6.59 5.69 -12.57
N SER A 187 -7.92 5.77 -12.59
CA SER A 187 -8.77 5.04 -13.56
C SER A 187 -8.45 5.40 -15.02
N ALA A 188 -7.92 6.59 -15.29
CA ALA A 188 -7.45 7.01 -16.61
C ALA A 188 -6.07 6.44 -16.99
N GLY A 189 -5.37 5.79 -16.05
CA GLY A 189 -4.04 5.22 -16.25
C GLY A 189 -2.91 6.23 -16.10
N THR A 190 -3.13 7.35 -15.42
CA THR A 190 -2.13 8.37 -15.08
C THR A 190 -1.39 7.99 -13.79
N PRO A 191 -0.06 7.85 -13.80
CA PRO A 191 0.74 7.68 -12.59
C PRO A 191 0.57 8.87 -11.64
N MET A 192 0.55 8.62 -10.33
CA MET A 192 0.40 9.68 -9.32
C MET A 192 1.47 10.78 -9.44
N ILE A 193 2.71 10.44 -9.81
CA ILE A 193 3.78 11.43 -10.00
C ILE A 193 3.55 12.33 -11.23
N CYS A 194 2.97 11.80 -12.31
CA CYS A 194 2.54 12.60 -13.47
C CYS A 194 1.39 13.53 -13.06
N TYR A 195 0.44 13.03 -12.27
CA TYR A 195 -0.66 13.83 -11.75
C TYR A 195 -0.14 15.01 -10.90
N ALA A 196 0.79 14.77 -9.97
CA ALA A 196 1.42 15.82 -9.18
C ALA A 196 2.11 16.89 -10.05
N ALA A 197 2.82 16.48 -11.11
CA ALA A 197 3.43 17.40 -12.06
C ALA A 197 2.40 18.22 -12.86
N ARG A 198 1.30 17.60 -13.33
CA ARG A 198 0.20 18.28 -14.05
C ARG A 198 -0.45 19.40 -13.24
N TYR A 199 -0.53 19.22 -11.93
CA TYR A 199 -1.12 20.17 -10.98
C TYR A 199 -0.08 21.07 -10.29
N ASN A 200 1.16 21.10 -10.77
CA ASN A 200 2.24 21.94 -10.26
C ASN A 200 2.56 21.73 -8.77
N LYS A 201 2.48 20.49 -8.29
CA LYS A 201 2.69 20.15 -6.87
C LYS A 201 4.12 19.67 -6.62
N LYS A 202 5.08 20.60 -6.65
CA LYS A 202 6.52 20.30 -6.49
C LYS A 202 6.83 19.47 -5.24
N ASP A 203 6.27 19.84 -4.10
CA ASP A 203 6.51 19.14 -2.83
C ASP A 203 5.99 17.70 -2.88
N ILE A 204 4.85 17.47 -3.53
CA ILE A 204 4.28 16.13 -3.70
C ILE A 204 5.09 15.32 -4.72
N VAL A 205 5.62 15.93 -5.79
CA VAL A 205 6.54 15.26 -6.71
C VAL A 205 7.78 14.76 -5.96
N SER A 206 8.39 15.63 -5.14
CA SER A 206 9.55 15.28 -4.30
C SER A 206 9.19 14.15 -3.32
N TRP A 207 8.06 14.29 -2.63
CA TRP A 207 7.60 13.30 -1.66
C TRP A 207 7.29 11.93 -2.30
N LEU A 208 6.64 11.89 -3.46
CA LEU A 208 6.36 10.64 -4.19
C LEU A 208 7.66 9.95 -4.62
N ALA A 209 8.63 10.72 -5.15
CA ALA A 209 9.93 10.19 -5.54
C ALA A 209 10.69 9.60 -4.33
N GLN A 210 10.69 10.29 -3.18
CA GLN A 210 11.29 9.79 -1.94
C GLN A 210 10.62 8.51 -1.42
N ASN A 211 9.32 8.32 -1.69
CA ASN A 211 8.59 7.11 -1.35
C ASN A 211 8.71 6.00 -2.41
N GLY A 212 9.57 6.16 -3.42
CA GLY A 212 9.88 5.13 -4.41
C GLY A 212 8.95 5.12 -5.63
N ALA A 213 8.23 6.21 -5.91
CA ALA A 213 7.52 6.34 -7.18
C ALA A 213 8.50 6.29 -8.36
N ASN A 214 8.16 5.52 -9.38
CA ASN A 214 8.87 5.46 -10.64
C ASN A 214 8.72 6.79 -11.39
N ILE A 215 9.80 7.57 -11.38
CA ILE A 215 9.87 8.91 -11.99
C ILE A 215 9.68 8.85 -13.51
N ASN A 216 10.00 7.71 -14.13
CA ASN A 216 9.92 7.47 -15.56
C ASN A 216 8.59 6.84 -15.99
N ALA A 217 7.63 6.70 -15.08
CA ALA A 217 6.31 6.19 -15.42
C ALA A 217 5.60 7.15 -16.39
N VAL A 218 5.02 6.59 -17.45
CA VAL A 218 4.29 7.35 -18.47
C VAL A 218 2.78 7.20 -18.34
N SER A 219 2.04 8.28 -18.60
CA SER A 219 0.59 8.32 -18.57
C SER A 219 -0.05 7.58 -19.74
N LYS A 220 -1.20 6.93 -19.52
CA LYS A 220 -1.88 6.18 -20.57
C LYS A 220 -2.52 7.06 -21.63
N ASP A 221 -2.86 8.32 -21.35
CA ASP A 221 -3.49 9.25 -22.30
C ASP A 221 -2.52 9.68 -23.41
N ARG A 222 -1.50 10.45 -23.07
CA ARG A 222 -0.53 11.08 -23.97
C ARG A 222 0.83 10.36 -24.02
N GLY A 223 1.07 9.40 -23.13
CA GLY A 223 2.40 8.80 -22.98
C GLY A 223 3.39 9.73 -22.29
N TYR A 224 2.91 10.69 -21.49
CA TYR A 224 3.79 11.70 -20.87
C TYR A 224 4.37 11.16 -19.57
N SER A 225 5.66 11.35 -19.36
CA SER A 225 6.29 11.23 -18.04
C SER A 225 6.06 12.48 -17.21
N ALA A 226 6.40 12.44 -15.91
CA ALA A 226 6.26 13.60 -15.03
C ALA A 226 7.01 14.84 -15.55
N VAL A 227 8.20 14.66 -16.13
CA VAL A 227 9.00 15.77 -16.68
C VAL A 227 8.33 16.38 -17.91
N MET A 228 7.72 15.56 -18.78
CA MET A 228 6.95 16.05 -19.92
C MET A 228 5.72 16.86 -19.49
N ASP A 229 5.01 16.40 -18.46
CA ASP A 229 3.89 17.15 -17.88
C ASP A 229 4.35 18.48 -17.27
N ALA A 230 5.49 18.51 -16.55
CA ALA A 230 6.07 19.74 -16.01
C ALA A 230 6.50 20.73 -17.11
N VAL A 231 7.13 20.23 -18.18
CA VAL A 231 7.49 21.03 -19.36
C VAL A 231 6.26 21.61 -20.03
N TRP A 232 5.21 20.80 -20.24
CA TRP A 232 3.94 21.25 -20.81
C TRP A 232 3.28 22.35 -19.97
N LYS A 233 3.40 22.26 -18.65
CA LYS A 233 2.93 23.29 -17.70
C LYS A 233 3.88 24.48 -17.56
N LYS A 234 5.02 24.47 -18.25
CA LYS A 234 6.08 25.49 -18.20
C LYS A 234 6.59 25.75 -16.78
N ASN A 235 6.60 24.71 -15.94
CA ASN A 235 7.04 24.82 -14.55
C ASN A 235 8.52 24.46 -14.42
N GLU A 236 9.37 25.49 -14.45
CA GLU A 236 10.84 25.36 -14.39
C GLU A 236 11.30 24.61 -13.13
N GLU A 237 10.73 24.93 -11.97
CA GLU A 237 11.15 24.34 -10.70
C GLU A 237 10.91 22.83 -10.61
N ILE A 238 9.81 22.33 -11.19
CA ILE A 238 9.52 20.89 -11.21
C ILE A 238 10.41 20.20 -12.26
N VAL A 239 10.72 20.87 -13.37
CA VAL A 239 11.67 20.33 -14.35
C VAL A 239 13.06 20.17 -13.72
N GLU A 240 13.56 21.21 -13.05
CA GLU A 240 14.84 21.15 -12.34
C GLU A 240 14.86 20.03 -11.29
N LEU A 241 13.80 19.93 -10.48
CA LEU A 241 13.65 18.86 -9.50
C LEU A 241 13.73 17.47 -10.17
N LEU A 242 12.94 17.22 -11.22
CA LEU A 242 12.92 15.91 -11.88
C LEU A 242 14.25 15.58 -12.59
N VAL A 243 14.92 16.57 -13.18
CA VAL A 243 16.26 16.40 -13.78
C VAL A 243 17.29 16.07 -12.69
N SER A 244 17.30 16.78 -11.56
CA SER A 244 18.19 16.49 -10.43
C SER A 244 17.94 15.12 -9.79
N LEU A 245 16.73 14.58 -9.90
CA LEU A 245 16.38 13.22 -9.48
C LEU A 245 16.79 12.15 -10.50
N GLY A 246 17.38 12.54 -11.64
CA GLY A 246 17.88 11.62 -12.66
C GLY A 246 16.79 10.97 -13.51
N CYS A 247 15.71 11.69 -13.81
CA CYS A 247 14.68 11.19 -14.73
C CYS A 247 15.23 10.95 -16.15
N ASP A 248 14.66 9.98 -16.85
CA ASP A 248 15.01 9.70 -18.25
C ASP A 248 14.38 10.75 -19.17
N LEU A 249 15.25 11.59 -19.75
CA LEU A 249 14.87 12.67 -20.66
C LEU A 249 14.66 12.20 -22.11
N ASN A 250 14.90 10.92 -22.40
CA ASN A 250 14.80 10.35 -23.75
C ASN A 250 13.52 9.55 -23.96
N ILE A 251 12.63 9.50 -22.97
CA ILE A 251 11.26 9.00 -23.14
C ILE A 251 10.58 9.79 -24.26
N ILE A 252 9.76 9.10 -25.05
CA ILE A 252 8.93 9.70 -26.10
C ILE A 252 7.45 9.60 -25.76
N SER A 253 6.70 10.65 -26.08
CA SER A 253 5.24 10.65 -25.98
C SER A 253 4.63 9.71 -27.03
N LYS A 254 3.31 9.52 -26.98
CA LYS A 254 2.59 8.76 -28.01
C LYS A 254 2.67 9.37 -29.41
N ASP A 255 2.96 10.67 -29.52
CA ASP A 255 3.19 11.35 -30.79
C ASP A 255 4.66 11.27 -31.23
N GLY A 256 5.48 10.48 -30.52
CA GLY A 256 6.91 10.34 -30.76
C GLY A 256 7.75 11.50 -30.23
N GLN A 257 7.15 12.48 -29.57
CA GLN A 257 7.85 13.70 -29.15
C GLN A 257 8.70 13.44 -27.90
N SER A 258 9.99 13.80 -27.94
CA SER A 258 10.83 13.84 -26.75
C SER A 258 10.49 15.06 -25.88
N VAL A 259 10.93 15.04 -24.62
CA VAL A 259 10.73 16.19 -23.71
C VAL A 259 11.36 17.49 -24.23
N LEU A 260 12.45 17.39 -24.99
CA LEU A 260 13.13 18.55 -25.57
C LEU A 260 12.34 19.13 -26.77
N VAL A 261 11.68 18.29 -27.57
CA VAL A 261 10.74 18.75 -28.62
C VAL A 261 9.60 19.57 -27.99
N LEU A 262 9.02 19.07 -26.89
CA LEU A 262 7.98 19.78 -26.14
C LEU A 262 8.48 21.14 -25.60
N ALA A 263 9.69 21.19 -25.05
CA ALA A 263 10.27 22.42 -24.50
C ALA A 263 10.51 23.49 -25.58
N ILE A 264 11.00 23.10 -26.76
CA ILE A 264 11.23 24.00 -27.88
C ILE A 264 9.91 24.57 -28.41
N GLY A 265 8.89 23.72 -28.56
CA GLY A 265 7.55 24.16 -28.94
C GLY A 265 6.93 25.16 -27.95
N ASN A 266 7.25 25.02 -26.66
CA ASN A 266 6.80 25.95 -25.62
C ASN A 266 7.54 27.29 -25.60
N GLY A 267 8.72 27.35 -26.24
CA GLY A 267 9.55 28.55 -26.34
C GLY A 267 10.26 28.96 -25.05
N ASN A 268 10.32 28.10 -24.04
CA ASN A 268 11.00 28.39 -22.77
C ASN A 268 12.48 27.98 -22.86
N GLU A 269 13.37 28.96 -23.02
CA GLU A 269 14.81 28.73 -23.18
C GLU A 269 15.47 28.18 -21.90
N ASN A 270 14.99 28.55 -20.71
CA ASN A 270 15.52 28.03 -19.44
C ASN A 270 15.26 26.54 -19.33
N ILE A 271 14.02 26.10 -19.58
CA ILE A 271 13.67 24.67 -19.60
C ILE A 271 14.52 23.92 -20.63
N CYS A 272 14.68 24.47 -21.83
CA CYS A 272 15.54 23.85 -22.85
C CYS A 272 16.98 23.69 -22.34
N ARG A 273 17.53 24.73 -21.70
CA ARG A 273 18.87 24.70 -21.12
C ARG A 273 19.00 23.62 -20.06
N THR A 274 18.07 23.57 -19.09
CA THR A 274 18.08 22.56 -18.02
C THR A 274 18.02 21.14 -18.59
N LEU A 275 17.19 20.89 -19.61
CA LEU A 275 17.08 19.58 -20.24
C LEU A 275 18.35 19.18 -21.02
N ILE A 276 18.94 20.11 -21.77
CA ILE A 276 20.18 19.85 -22.53
C ILE A 276 21.34 19.56 -21.57
N GLN A 277 21.50 20.38 -20.52
CA GLN A 277 22.50 20.16 -19.48
C GLN A 277 22.24 18.86 -18.70
N GLY A 278 20.97 18.44 -18.59
CA GLY A 278 20.57 17.16 -18.02
C GLY A 278 20.79 15.94 -18.94
N GLY A 279 21.33 16.13 -20.16
CA GLY A 279 21.65 15.05 -21.09
C GLY A 279 20.50 14.59 -21.99
N ALA A 280 19.49 15.44 -22.22
CA ALA A 280 18.43 15.14 -23.19
C ALA A 280 19.00 15.05 -24.62
N ASN A 281 18.72 13.97 -25.34
CA ASN A 281 19.21 13.77 -26.70
C ASN A 281 18.43 14.65 -27.71
N PRO A 282 19.08 15.61 -28.40
CA PRO A 282 18.41 16.53 -29.31
C PRO A 282 18.09 15.91 -30.68
N ARG A 283 18.55 14.68 -30.95
CA ARG A 283 18.43 13.98 -32.24
C ARG A 283 17.28 12.97 -32.31
N ILE A 284 16.54 12.76 -31.21
CA ILE A 284 15.38 11.87 -31.21
C ILE A 284 14.32 12.44 -32.15
N LYS A 285 13.92 11.66 -33.15
CA LYS A 285 12.92 12.03 -34.15
C LYS A 285 11.53 11.65 -33.69
N ASP A 286 10.59 12.56 -33.86
CA ASP A 286 9.17 12.30 -33.65
C ASP A 286 8.53 11.60 -34.87
N HIS A 287 7.21 11.42 -34.83
CA HIS A 287 6.46 10.80 -35.94
C HIS A 287 6.45 11.62 -37.23
N MET A 288 6.80 12.92 -37.18
CA MET A 288 6.99 13.76 -38.35
C MET A 288 8.42 13.67 -38.91
N GLY A 289 9.27 12.84 -38.31
CA GLY A 289 10.67 12.69 -38.69
C GLY A 289 11.56 13.86 -38.25
N MET A 290 11.03 14.75 -37.42
CA MET A 290 11.70 15.96 -36.95
C MET A 290 12.28 15.73 -35.56
N SER A 291 13.51 16.15 -35.34
CA SER A 291 14.14 16.14 -34.02
C SER A 291 14.03 17.50 -33.32
N ALA A 292 14.35 17.54 -32.03
CA ALA A 292 14.44 18.80 -31.28
C ALA A 292 15.41 19.79 -31.96
N TYR A 293 16.54 19.29 -32.47
CA TYR A 293 17.50 20.11 -33.23
C TYR A 293 16.89 20.67 -34.53
N ASP A 294 16.10 19.87 -35.26
CA ASP A 294 15.46 20.31 -36.51
C ASP A 294 14.39 21.38 -36.23
N TYR A 295 13.61 21.21 -35.16
CA TYR A 295 12.65 22.23 -34.71
C TYR A 295 13.35 23.52 -34.25
N ALA A 296 14.47 23.42 -33.52
CA ALA A 296 15.24 24.61 -33.12
C ALA A 296 15.72 25.40 -34.34
N LYS A 297 16.18 24.72 -35.41
CA LYS A 297 16.54 25.34 -36.70
C LYS A 297 15.35 25.99 -37.38
N LEU A 298 14.23 25.27 -37.48
CA LEU A 298 13.01 25.75 -38.11
C LEU A 298 12.50 27.04 -37.43
N PHE A 299 12.53 27.08 -36.10
CA PHE A 299 12.11 28.23 -35.31
C PHE A 299 13.21 29.28 -35.07
N LYS A 300 14.38 29.13 -35.70
CA LYS A 300 15.53 30.06 -35.60
C LYS A 300 15.98 30.33 -34.17
N LYS A 301 16.02 29.30 -33.31
CA LYS A 301 16.45 29.37 -31.91
C LYS A 301 17.96 29.25 -31.77
N GLU A 302 18.71 30.25 -32.26
CA GLU A 302 20.18 30.22 -32.34
C GLU A 302 20.88 29.88 -31.02
N ASN A 303 20.40 30.43 -29.89
CA ASN A 303 20.98 30.17 -28.57
C ASN A 303 20.87 28.69 -28.15
N ILE A 304 19.73 28.07 -28.44
CA ILE A 304 19.48 26.65 -28.11
C ILE A 304 20.30 25.75 -29.02
N ILE A 305 20.42 26.08 -30.32
CA ILE A 305 21.23 25.33 -31.29
C ILE A 305 22.69 25.30 -30.84
N LYS A 306 23.26 26.46 -30.50
CA LYS A 306 24.63 26.56 -29.98
C LYS A 306 24.82 25.70 -28.73
N LEU A 307 23.87 25.76 -27.80
CA LEU A 307 23.93 24.97 -26.57
C LEU A 307 23.89 23.46 -26.84
N MET A 308 23.06 22.99 -27.77
CA MET A 308 23.03 21.58 -28.18
C MET A 308 24.37 21.14 -28.79
N GLU A 309 24.95 21.95 -29.67
CA GLU A 309 26.23 21.65 -30.35
C GLU A 309 27.42 21.62 -29.38
N GLU A 310 27.37 22.39 -28.30
CA GLU A 310 28.37 22.35 -27.22
C GLU A 310 28.31 21.05 -26.41
N HIS A 311 27.12 20.48 -26.21
CA HIS A 311 26.90 19.30 -25.36
C HIS A 311 26.94 17.96 -26.14
N GLU A 312 27.07 18.00 -27.47
CA GLU A 312 27.26 16.81 -28.32
C GLU A 312 28.75 16.41 -28.48
N LYS A 313 29.70 17.24 -28.03
CA LYS A 313 31.16 17.00 -28.13
C LYS A 313 31.72 16.29 -26.90
#